data_AF-A0A973DAH6-F1
#
_entry.id   AF-A0A973DAH6-F1
#
_cell.length_a   1.000
_cell.length_b   1.000
_cell.length_c   1.000
_cell.angle_alpha   90.00
_cell.angle_beta   90.00
_cell.angle_gamma   90.00
#
_symmetry.space_group_name_H-M   'P 1'
#
loop_
_entity.id
_entity.type
_entity.pdbx_description
1 polymer ?
#
loop_
_entity_poly.entity_id
_entity_poly.type
_entity_poly.pdbx_seq_one_letter_code
_entity_poly.pdbx_strand_id
1 'polypeptide(L)'
;KRVIDEVTVEAANQEDIDNTIKVMGGEDWEMWIDALKEADVLADNFKTTAYTYIGKELTWPIYGHATIGKAKEDLDRATQAIKESTKGLNGEAYVSSLNAVVTQASSAIPIMPLYISALFKVMKADGTYEGTIEQIHSLFTENLYGETPRFDEGGHLFQNYKELEDDVQARVQHVWDSVDTDTIDELTDYVGYHNEFLRLFGFGIDSVDYEQDVNPDVAISQLID
;
A
#
# COMPACT_ATOMS: atom_id res chain seq x y z
N LYS A 1 5.59 -13.14 18.29
CA LYS A 1 5.58 -14.60 18.57
C LYS A 1 5.40 -15.29 17.22
N ARG A 2 6.13 -16.37 16.93
CA ARG A 2 5.97 -17.16 15.70
C ARG A 2 4.89 -18.22 15.95
N VAL A 3 3.65 -17.77 16.05
CA VAL A 3 2.49 -18.64 16.31
C VAL A 3 1.39 -18.19 15.37
N ILE A 4 0.77 -19.17 14.73
CA ILE A 4 -0.42 -18.95 13.92
C ILE A 4 -1.63 -19.10 14.83
N ASP A 5 -2.38 -18.01 14.94
CA ASP A 5 -3.58 -17.89 15.76
C ASP A 5 -4.71 -17.32 14.91
N GLU A 6 -5.95 -17.62 15.29
CA GLU A 6 -7.14 -17.06 14.65
C GLU A 6 -7.50 -15.71 15.28
N VAL A 7 -7.96 -14.78 14.45
CA VAL A 7 -8.46 -13.47 14.88
C VAL A 7 -9.86 -13.27 14.33
N THR A 8 -10.78 -12.83 15.19
CA THR A 8 -12.12 -12.41 14.77
C THR A 8 -12.17 -10.88 14.74
N VAL A 9 -12.66 -10.33 13.63
CA VAL A 9 -12.93 -8.91 13.46
C VAL A 9 -14.44 -8.73 13.34
N GLU A 10 -15.01 -7.89 14.20
CA GLU A 10 -16.44 -7.60 14.15
C GLU A 10 -16.77 -6.71 12.94
N ALA A 11 -18.00 -6.83 12.44
CA ALA A 11 -18.48 -5.94 11.38
C ALA A 11 -18.56 -4.51 11.91
N ALA A 12 -18.03 -3.57 11.12
CA ALA A 12 -18.11 -2.16 11.40
C ALA A 12 -19.56 -1.67 11.39
N ASN A 13 -19.89 -0.77 12.32
CA ASN A 13 -21.17 -0.05 12.27
C ASN A 13 -21.09 1.14 11.29
N GLN A 14 -22.20 1.86 11.08
CA GLN A 14 -22.21 2.99 10.14
C GLN A 14 -21.27 4.13 10.56
N GLU A 15 -21.14 4.41 11.85
CA GLU A 15 -20.24 5.44 12.37
C GLU A 15 -18.77 5.08 12.09
N ASP A 16 -18.39 3.80 12.25
CA ASP A 16 -17.05 3.31 11.91
C ASP A 16 -16.75 3.47 10.41
N ILE A 17 -17.75 3.21 9.56
CA ILE A 17 -17.64 3.39 8.10
C ILE A 17 -17.45 4.87 7.76
N ASP A 18 -18.31 5.74 8.28
CA ASP A 18 -18.26 7.19 8.01
C ASP A 18 -16.94 7.79 8.50
N ASN A 19 -16.48 7.40 9.69
CA ASN A 19 -15.18 7.82 10.22
C ASN A 19 -14.01 7.30 9.38
N THR A 20 -14.09 6.07 8.87
CA THR A 20 -13.05 5.52 7.99
C THR A 20 -12.98 6.28 6.67
N ILE A 21 -14.13 6.61 6.06
CA ILE A 21 -14.18 7.47 4.86
C ILE A 21 -13.60 8.85 5.17
N LYS A 22 -13.95 9.44 6.32
CA LYS A 22 -13.46 10.76 6.72
C LYS A 22 -11.93 10.81 6.85
N VAL A 23 -11.30 9.72 7.30
CA VAL A 23 -9.85 9.66 7.54
C VAL A 23 -9.07 9.16 6.32
N MET A 24 -9.60 8.17 5.60
CA MET A 24 -8.88 7.45 4.53
C MET A 24 -9.44 7.70 3.13
N GLY A 25 -10.53 8.46 3.02
CA GLY A 25 -11.13 8.89 1.76
C GLY A 25 -10.34 10.01 1.09
N GLY A 26 -10.94 10.64 0.08
CA GLY A 26 -10.28 11.63 -0.76
C GLY A 26 -10.51 13.09 -0.36
N GLU A 27 -11.25 13.36 0.71
CA GLU A 27 -11.58 14.73 1.12
C GLU A 27 -10.34 15.58 1.42
N ASP A 28 -9.38 15.08 2.20
CA ASP A 28 -8.15 15.83 2.50
C ASP A 28 -7.29 16.01 1.24
N TRP A 29 -7.30 15.02 0.34
CA TRP A 29 -6.61 15.12 -0.95
C TRP A 29 -7.20 16.24 -1.81
N GLU A 30 -8.53 16.38 -1.86
CA GLU A 30 -9.18 17.53 -2.50
C GLU A 30 -8.81 18.85 -1.85
N MET A 31 -8.84 18.92 -0.50
CA MET A 31 -8.46 20.13 0.24
C MET A 31 -7.02 20.56 -0.07
N TRP A 32 -6.08 19.62 -0.20
CA TRP A 32 -4.71 19.91 -0.62
C TRP A 32 -4.65 20.51 -2.02
N ILE A 33 -5.33 19.90 -2.99
CA ILE A 33 -5.32 20.41 -4.36
C ILE A 33 -5.99 21.77 -4.46
N ASP A 34 -7.10 21.99 -3.77
CA ASP A 34 -7.79 23.27 -3.73
C ASP A 34 -6.91 24.35 -3.10
N ALA A 35 -6.26 24.08 -1.97
CA ALA A 35 -5.36 25.03 -1.33
C ALA A 35 -4.15 25.39 -2.20
N LEU A 36 -3.53 24.40 -2.87
CA LEU A 36 -2.41 24.63 -3.79
C LEU A 36 -2.85 25.42 -5.03
N LYS A 37 -4.06 25.16 -5.52
CA LYS A 37 -4.65 25.90 -6.64
C LYS A 37 -4.97 27.34 -6.27
N GLU A 38 -5.58 27.57 -5.12
CA GLU A 38 -5.90 28.92 -4.60
C GLU A 38 -4.64 29.77 -4.38
N ALA A 39 -3.54 29.12 -3.99
CA ALA A 39 -2.24 29.76 -3.84
C ALA A 39 -1.49 29.98 -5.18
N ASP A 40 -2.06 29.55 -6.32
CA ASP A 40 -1.45 29.65 -7.66
C ASP A 40 -0.07 28.96 -7.77
N VAL A 41 0.09 27.80 -7.10
CA VAL A 41 1.35 27.03 -7.10
C VAL A 41 1.27 25.70 -7.84
N LEU A 42 0.13 25.39 -8.47
CA LEU A 42 -0.01 24.23 -9.36
C LEU A 42 0.44 24.60 -10.78
N ALA A 43 1.40 23.83 -11.31
CA ALA A 43 1.88 24.02 -12.68
C ALA A 43 0.89 23.47 -13.72
N ASP A 44 0.98 23.98 -14.95
CA ASP A 44 0.27 23.40 -16.09
C ASP A 44 0.68 21.93 -16.28
N ASN A 45 -0.32 21.07 -16.51
CA ASN A 45 -0.21 19.62 -16.70
C ASN A 45 0.35 18.87 -15.48
N PHE A 46 0.15 19.39 -14.26
CA PHE A 46 0.53 18.66 -13.05
C PHE A 46 -0.22 17.32 -12.96
N LYS A 47 0.43 16.33 -12.35
CA LYS A 47 -0.16 15.03 -12.04
C LYS A 47 -0.19 14.87 -10.52
N THR A 48 -1.29 14.33 -10.01
CA THR A 48 -1.41 13.92 -8.60
C THR A 48 -1.89 12.48 -8.53
N THR A 49 -1.44 11.73 -7.53
CA THR A 49 -1.96 10.39 -7.29
C THR A 49 -2.09 10.07 -5.81
N ALA A 50 -3.17 9.35 -5.47
CA ALA A 50 -3.36 8.72 -4.17
C ALA A 50 -3.12 7.22 -4.28
N TYR A 51 -2.47 6.62 -3.28
CA TYR A 51 -2.21 5.18 -3.25
C TYR A 51 -3.38 4.43 -2.63
N THR A 52 -3.71 3.28 -3.20
CA THR A 52 -4.72 2.36 -2.67
C THR A 52 -4.20 0.93 -2.65
N TYR A 53 -4.86 0.07 -1.87
CA TYR A 53 -4.67 -1.37 -1.89
C TYR A 53 -6.03 -2.02 -2.17
N ILE A 54 -6.06 -2.93 -3.14
CA ILE A 54 -7.27 -3.67 -3.52
C ILE A 54 -7.22 -5.10 -2.98
N GLY A 55 -6.07 -5.76 -3.14
CA GLY A 55 -5.89 -7.16 -2.81
C GLY A 55 -6.83 -8.10 -3.59
N LYS A 56 -6.92 -9.35 -3.13
CA LYS A 56 -7.82 -10.39 -3.67
C LYS A 56 -8.60 -11.09 -2.56
N GLU A 57 -9.25 -12.21 -2.88
CA GLU A 57 -10.21 -12.94 -2.04
C GLU A 57 -9.82 -13.06 -0.56
N LEU A 58 -8.58 -13.45 -0.25
CA LEU A 58 -8.09 -13.58 1.14
C LEU A 58 -8.15 -12.29 1.95
N THR A 59 -7.97 -11.15 1.29
CA THR A 59 -7.90 -9.83 1.92
C THR A 59 -9.22 -9.06 1.85
N TRP A 60 -10.15 -9.47 0.99
CA TRP A 60 -11.43 -8.79 0.78
C TRP A 60 -12.30 -8.61 2.03
N PRO A 61 -12.31 -9.53 3.02
CA PRO A 61 -13.06 -9.30 4.26
C PRO A 61 -12.60 -8.06 5.03
N ILE A 62 -11.35 -7.62 4.84
CA ILE A 62 -10.77 -6.42 5.49
C ILE A 62 -10.69 -5.26 4.50
N TYR A 63 -10.28 -5.51 3.26
CA TYR A 63 -9.97 -4.47 2.26
C TYR A 63 -11.02 -4.25 1.18
N GLY A 64 -11.83 -5.27 0.89
CA GLY A 64 -12.77 -5.29 -0.23
C GLY A 64 -13.99 -4.41 0.02
N HIS A 65 -15.08 -5.00 0.52
CA HIS A 65 -16.34 -4.26 0.77
C HIS A 65 -16.50 -3.81 2.23
N ALA A 66 -15.43 -3.88 3.02
CA ALA A 66 -15.41 -3.39 4.40
C ALA A 66 -15.22 -1.85 4.44
N THR A 67 -15.00 -1.29 5.63
CA THR A 67 -14.86 0.16 5.88
C THR A 67 -13.84 0.83 4.96
N ILE A 68 -12.67 0.22 4.76
CA ILE A 68 -11.62 0.79 3.91
C ILE A 68 -11.97 0.74 2.42
N GLY A 69 -12.80 -0.22 1.99
CA GLY A 69 -13.36 -0.27 0.66
C GLY A 69 -14.26 0.93 0.36
N LYS A 70 -15.02 1.38 1.37
CA LYS A 70 -15.83 2.60 1.27
C LYS A 70 -14.98 3.86 1.19
N ALA A 71 -13.87 3.92 1.92
CA ALA A 71 -12.90 5.00 1.75
C ALA A 71 -12.30 5.02 0.34
N LYS A 72 -12.05 3.85 -0.28
CA LYS A 72 -11.60 3.77 -1.67
C LYS A 72 -12.64 4.32 -2.66
N GLU A 73 -13.92 3.97 -2.51
CA GLU A 73 -14.99 4.56 -3.34
C GLU A 73 -14.99 6.10 -3.25
N ASP A 74 -14.62 6.67 -2.09
CA ASP A 74 -14.48 8.12 -1.93
C ASP A 74 -13.23 8.70 -2.60
N LEU A 75 -12.11 7.96 -2.67
CA LEU A 75 -10.94 8.35 -3.47
C LEU A 75 -11.28 8.45 -4.98
N ASP A 76 -12.16 7.57 -5.46
CA ASP A 76 -12.61 7.60 -6.86
C ASP A 76 -13.47 8.83 -7.13
N ARG A 77 -14.37 9.18 -6.19
CA ARG A 77 -15.12 10.45 -6.22
C ARG A 77 -14.18 11.65 -6.24
N ALA A 78 -13.22 11.71 -5.32
CA ALA A 78 -12.26 12.81 -5.20
C ALA A 78 -11.43 12.96 -6.48
N THR A 79 -11.01 11.86 -7.10
CA THR A 79 -10.29 11.89 -8.39
C THR A 79 -11.07 12.64 -9.47
N GLN A 80 -12.39 12.42 -9.56
CA GLN A 80 -13.23 13.12 -10.54
C GLN A 80 -13.38 14.60 -10.19
N ALA A 81 -13.58 14.93 -8.92
CA ALA A 81 -13.72 16.30 -8.45
C ALA A 81 -12.43 17.11 -8.70
N ILE A 82 -11.27 16.53 -8.39
CA ILE A 82 -9.95 17.13 -8.67
C ILE A 82 -9.81 17.42 -10.16
N LYS A 83 -10.04 16.43 -11.04
CA LYS A 83 -9.95 16.60 -12.50
C LYS A 83 -10.81 17.74 -13.02
N GLU A 84 -12.06 17.83 -12.55
CA GLU A 84 -12.95 18.92 -12.98
C GLU A 84 -12.47 20.27 -12.45
N SER A 85 -12.07 20.33 -11.18
CA SER A 85 -11.57 21.56 -10.56
C SER A 85 -10.30 22.10 -11.23
N THR A 86 -9.44 21.23 -11.75
CA THR A 86 -8.13 21.60 -12.32
C THR A 86 -8.08 21.51 -13.85
N LYS A 87 -9.23 21.41 -14.50
CA LYS A 87 -9.34 21.30 -15.96
C LYS A 87 -8.65 22.45 -16.71
N GLY A 88 -8.67 23.66 -16.17
CA GLY A 88 -8.00 24.83 -16.74
C GLY A 88 -6.48 24.72 -16.79
N LEU A 89 -5.88 23.87 -15.94
CA LEU A 89 -4.44 23.59 -15.89
C LEU A 89 -4.09 22.29 -16.64
N ASN A 90 -5.06 21.63 -17.28
CA ASN A 90 -4.92 20.24 -17.77
C ASN A 90 -4.41 19.28 -16.68
N GLY A 91 -4.82 19.48 -15.42
CA GLY A 91 -4.39 18.64 -14.31
C GLY A 91 -4.90 17.20 -14.43
N GLU A 92 -4.07 16.24 -14.04
CA GLU A 92 -4.41 14.81 -14.04
C GLU A 92 -4.40 14.25 -12.62
N ALA A 93 -5.40 13.41 -12.31
CA ALA A 93 -5.50 12.75 -11.01
C ALA A 93 -5.70 11.24 -11.17
N TYR A 94 -5.04 10.45 -10.32
CA TYR A 94 -5.09 9.00 -10.36
C TYR A 94 -5.19 8.40 -8.98
N VAL A 95 -6.00 7.35 -8.84
CA VAL A 95 -5.77 6.36 -7.79
C VAL A 95 -4.83 5.29 -8.35
N SER A 96 -3.81 4.90 -7.58
CA SER A 96 -2.83 3.88 -7.99
C SER A 96 -2.90 2.69 -7.04
N SER A 97 -3.20 1.50 -7.56
CA SER A 97 -3.25 0.27 -6.75
C SER A 97 -1.87 -0.37 -6.63
N LEU A 98 -1.42 -0.54 -5.39
CA LEU A 98 -0.07 -1.01 -5.06
C LEU A 98 -0.09 -2.41 -4.42
N ASN A 99 1.01 -3.15 -4.54
CA ASN A 99 1.26 -4.44 -3.93
C ASN A 99 1.29 -4.30 -2.41
N ALA A 100 0.94 -5.37 -1.71
CA ALA A 100 1.15 -5.51 -0.28
C ALA A 100 2.65 -5.56 0.02
N VAL A 101 3.14 -4.54 0.75
CA VAL A 101 4.54 -4.43 1.20
C VAL A 101 4.59 -4.23 2.71
N VAL A 102 5.74 -4.52 3.32
CA VAL A 102 5.94 -4.32 4.76
C VAL A 102 6.10 -2.83 5.06
N THR A 103 5.14 -2.27 5.79
CA THR A 103 5.14 -0.88 6.28
C THR A 103 4.62 -0.87 7.70
N GLN A 104 4.80 0.26 8.41
CA GLN A 104 4.20 0.41 9.74
C GLN A 104 2.67 0.24 9.67
N ALA A 105 2.01 0.82 8.67
CA ALA A 105 0.58 0.71 8.46
C ALA A 105 0.12 -0.72 8.16
N SER A 106 0.71 -1.39 7.16
CA SER A 106 0.32 -2.75 6.78
C SER A 106 0.60 -3.77 7.88
N SER A 107 1.66 -3.58 8.68
CA SER A 107 1.96 -4.47 9.81
C SER A 107 0.94 -4.42 10.94
N ALA A 108 0.18 -3.32 11.05
CA ALA A 108 -0.86 -3.14 12.06
C ALA A 108 -2.21 -3.74 11.64
N ILE A 109 -2.37 -4.06 10.36
CA ILE A 109 -3.62 -4.61 9.83
C ILE A 109 -3.63 -6.13 10.10
N PRO A 110 -4.71 -6.67 10.71
CA PRO A 110 -4.82 -8.11 10.94
C PRO A 110 -4.56 -8.90 9.66
N ILE A 111 -4.12 -10.16 9.80
CA ILE A 111 -3.77 -11.11 8.72
C ILE A 111 -2.63 -10.72 7.77
N MET A 112 -2.35 -9.43 7.58
CA MET A 112 -1.36 -8.95 6.62
C MET A 112 0.06 -9.48 6.85
N PRO A 113 0.55 -9.66 8.09
CA PRO A 113 1.86 -10.29 8.31
C PRO A 113 1.96 -11.69 7.70
N LEU A 114 0.92 -12.52 7.84
CA LEU A 114 0.90 -13.87 7.29
C LEU A 114 0.73 -13.85 5.77
N TYR A 115 -0.19 -13.02 5.26
CA TYR A 115 -0.43 -12.86 3.83
C TYR A 115 0.84 -12.39 3.10
N ILE A 116 1.49 -11.34 3.59
CA ILE A 116 2.72 -10.80 2.99
C ILE A 116 3.85 -11.84 3.07
N SER A 117 3.97 -12.58 4.18
CA SER A 117 4.97 -13.65 4.29
C SER A 117 4.77 -14.76 3.24
N ALA A 118 3.52 -15.14 2.97
CA ALA A 118 3.20 -16.11 1.92
C ALA A 118 3.45 -15.53 0.52
N LEU A 119 3.01 -14.30 0.27
CA LEU A 119 3.20 -13.59 -0.99
C LEU A 119 4.69 -13.44 -1.33
N PHE A 120 5.52 -13.09 -0.34
CA PHE A 120 6.98 -13.01 -0.48
C PHE A 120 7.56 -14.32 -0.95
N LYS A 121 7.18 -15.44 -0.33
CA LYS A 121 7.68 -16.77 -0.71
C LYS A 121 7.38 -17.07 -2.18
N VAL A 122 6.14 -16.82 -2.60
CA VAL A 122 5.66 -17.08 -3.96
C VAL A 122 6.38 -16.16 -4.96
N MET A 123 6.29 -14.84 -4.78
CA MET A 123 6.84 -13.88 -5.73
C MET A 123 8.37 -13.89 -5.79
N LYS A 124 9.07 -14.19 -4.68
CA LYS A 124 10.54 -14.35 -4.71
C LYS A 124 10.95 -15.61 -5.46
N ALA A 125 10.19 -16.69 -5.38
CA ALA A 125 10.45 -17.89 -6.18
C ALA A 125 10.31 -17.63 -7.69
N ASP A 126 9.43 -16.71 -8.07
CA ASP A 126 9.23 -16.30 -9.47
C ASP A 126 10.17 -15.17 -9.92
N GLY A 127 10.89 -14.54 -8.99
CA GLY A 127 11.71 -13.37 -9.27
C GLY A 127 10.91 -12.09 -9.56
N THR A 128 9.65 -12.03 -9.12
CA THR A 128 8.71 -10.92 -9.36
C THR A 128 8.51 -10.01 -8.15
N TYR A 129 9.10 -10.36 -7.01
CA TYR A 129 9.01 -9.58 -5.76
C TYR A 129 9.52 -8.14 -5.93
N GLU A 130 8.75 -7.18 -5.41
CA GLU A 130 9.07 -5.75 -5.37
C GLU A 130 8.81 -5.20 -3.96
N GLY A 131 9.78 -4.47 -3.40
CA GLY A 131 9.58 -3.68 -2.19
C GLY A 131 8.97 -2.32 -2.51
N THR A 132 8.92 -1.42 -1.51
CA THR A 132 8.35 -0.08 -1.69
C THR A 132 9.05 0.70 -2.80
N ILE A 133 10.38 0.66 -2.86
CA ILE A 133 11.14 1.49 -3.82
C ILE A 133 11.01 0.97 -5.24
N GLU A 134 11.08 -0.34 -5.46
CA GLU A 134 10.94 -0.96 -6.77
C GLU A 134 9.54 -0.69 -7.34
N GLN A 135 8.50 -0.87 -6.53
CA GLN A 135 7.14 -0.64 -6.95
C GLN A 135 6.88 0.84 -7.30
N ILE A 136 7.34 1.78 -6.49
CA ILE A 136 7.13 3.22 -6.78
C ILE A 136 7.95 3.63 -8.01
N HIS A 137 9.17 3.11 -8.17
CA HIS A 137 9.94 3.31 -9.39
C HIS A 137 9.15 2.84 -10.62
N SER A 138 8.64 1.61 -10.60
CA SER A 138 7.82 1.04 -11.68
C SER A 138 6.54 1.84 -11.92
N LEU A 139 5.85 2.32 -10.87
CA LEU A 139 4.69 3.20 -11.02
C LEU A 139 5.04 4.47 -11.81
N PHE A 140 6.19 5.09 -11.52
CA PHE A 140 6.62 6.28 -12.23
C PHE A 140 6.99 5.97 -13.68
N THR A 141 7.80 4.94 -13.91
CA THR A 141 8.37 4.66 -15.24
C THR A 141 7.38 3.99 -16.20
N GLU A 142 6.47 3.17 -15.69
CA GLU A 142 5.57 2.36 -16.51
C GLU A 142 4.18 2.96 -16.62
N ASN A 143 3.75 3.76 -15.64
CA ASN A 143 2.38 4.24 -15.50
C ASN A 143 2.28 5.78 -15.54
N LEU A 144 2.71 6.49 -14.49
CA LEU A 144 2.52 7.96 -14.41
C LEU A 144 3.17 8.72 -15.57
N TYR A 145 4.33 8.26 -16.02
CA TYR A 145 5.12 8.85 -17.10
C TYR A 145 5.45 7.84 -18.21
N GLY A 146 4.85 6.65 -18.19
CA GLY A 146 4.99 5.65 -19.23
C GLY A 146 4.12 5.98 -20.45
N GLU A 147 4.52 5.49 -21.63
CA GLU A 147 3.75 5.68 -22.86
C GLU A 147 2.44 4.87 -22.89
N THR A 148 2.41 3.76 -22.15
CA THR A 148 1.30 2.80 -22.13
C THR A 148 0.92 2.45 -20.68
N PRO A 149 0.29 3.38 -19.94
CA PRO A 149 -0.18 3.10 -18.59
C PRO A 149 -1.19 1.96 -18.57
N ARG A 150 -1.13 1.15 -17.52
CA ARG A 150 -2.07 0.06 -17.25
C ARG A 150 -3.13 0.53 -16.28
N PHE A 151 -4.37 0.22 -16.62
CA PHE A 151 -5.52 0.51 -15.78
C PHE A 151 -6.25 -0.77 -15.42
N ASP A 152 -6.76 -0.85 -14.20
CA ASP A 152 -7.70 -1.90 -13.81
C ASP A 152 -9.12 -1.59 -14.32
N GLU A 153 -10.08 -2.48 -14.04
CA GLU A 153 -11.49 -2.29 -14.46
C GLU A 153 -12.14 -1.04 -13.86
N GLY A 154 -11.63 -0.55 -12.72
CA GLY A 154 -12.08 0.68 -12.06
C GLY A 154 -11.43 1.95 -12.62
N GLY A 155 -10.45 1.82 -13.52
CA GLY A 155 -9.70 2.96 -14.07
C GLY A 155 -8.57 3.46 -13.16
N HIS A 156 -8.13 2.66 -12.19
CA HIS A 156 -6.97 2.96 -11.34
C HIS A 156 -5.68 2.55 -12.05
N LEU A 157 -4.57 3.25 -11.79
CA LEU A 157 -3.26 2.81 -12.27
C LEU A 157 -2.90 1.47 -11.61
N PHE A 158 -2.77 0.44 -12.43
CA PHE A 158 -2.68 -0.94 -12.00
C PHE A 158 -1.21 -1.36 -11.84
N GLN A 159 -0.61 -1.00 -10.70
CA GLN A 159 0.80 -1.33 -10.41
C GLN A 159 0.95 -2.70 -9.73
N ASN A 160 -0.09 -3.17 -9.05
CA ASN A 160 -0.07 -4.43 -8.32
C ASN A 160 -0.41 -5.68 -9.14
N TYR A 161 -0.25 -5.60 -10.46
CA TYR A 161 -0.67 -6.66 -11.38
C TYR A 161 0.06 -7.98 -11.15
N LYS A 162 1.34 -7.96 -10.74
CA LYS A 162 2.14 -9.15 -10.43
C LYS A 162 1.62 -9.89 -9.20
N GLU A 163 1.16 -9.16 -8.17
CA GLU A 163 0.53 -9.77 -7.00
C GLU A 163 -0.78 -10.46 -7.40
N LEU A 164 -1.61 -9.80 -8.23
CA LEU A 164 -2.98 -10.26 -8.49
C LEU A 164 -3.13 -11.36 -9.55
N GLU A 165 -2.03 -11.83 -10.17
CA GLU A 165 -2.05 -12.95 -11.12
C GLU A 165 -2.73 -14.19 -10.50
N ASP A 166 -3.56 -14.89 -11.30
CA ASP A 166 -4.39 -15.99 -10.79
C ASP A 166 -3.56 -17.15 -10.22
N ASP A 167 -2.41 -17.45 -10.82
CA ASP A 167 -1.51 -18.52 -10.38
C ASP A 167 -0.69 -18.15 -9.13
N VAL A 168 -0.29 -16.88 -8.99
CA VAL A 168 0.31 -16.33 -7.76
C VAL A 168 -0.70 -16.46 -6.62
N GLN A 169 -1.93 -16.00 -6.83
CA GLN A 169 -2.97 -16.00 -5.80
C GLN A 169 -3.41 -17.42 -5.42
N ALA A 170 -3.49 -18.35 -6.38
CA ALA A 170 -3.76 -19.76 -6.09
C ALA A 170 -2.67 -20.40 -5.21
N ARG A 171 -1.39 -20.05 -5.43
CA ARG A 171 -0.28 -20.54 -4.60
C ARG A 171 -0.30 -19.91 -3.21
N VAL A 172 -0.59 -18.61 -3.10
CA VAL A 172 -0.76 -17.94 -1.80
C VAL A 172 -1.93 -18.56 -1.02
N GLN A 173 -3.06 -18.84 -1.68
CA GLN A 173 -4.19 -19.55 -1.08
C GLN A 173 -3.79 -20.93 -0.56
N HIS A 174 -3.02 -21.70 -1.35
CA HIS A 174 -2.55 -23.02 -0.92
C HIS A 174 -1.68 -22.93 0.35
N VAL A 175 -0.78 -21.94 0.42
CA VAL A 175 0.01 -21.67 1.62
C VAL A 175 -0.90 -21.31 2.79
N TRP A 176 -1.84 -20.40 2.57
CA TRP A 176 -2.80 -19.94 3.59
C TRP A 176 -3.58 -21.10 4.22
N ASP A 177 -4.08 -22.03 3.41
CA ASP A 177 -4.89 -23.16 3.87
C ASP A 177 -4.08 -24.26 4.58
N SER A 178 -2.75 -24.27 4.40
CA SER A 178 -1.88 -25.37 4.85
C SER A 178 -0.92 -24.99 5.97
N VAL A 179 -0.66 -23.70 6.16
CA VAL A 179 0.36 -23.22 7.10
C VAL A 179 -0.11 -23.31 8.55
N ASP A 180 0.78 -23.81 9.40
CA ASP A 180 0.61 -23.84 10.85
C ASP A 180 1.85 -23.29 11.57
N THR A 181 1.82 -23.30 12.90
CA THR A 181 2.93 -22.80 13.73
C THR A 181 4.24 -23.54 13.49
N ASP A 182 4.19 -24.84 13.19
CA ASP A 182 5.38 -25.68 13.01
C ASP A 182 5.97 -25.55 11.59
N THR A 183 5.14 -25.16 10.62
CA THR A 183 5.49 -25.08 9.19
C THR A 183 5.66 -23.65 8.65
N ILE A 184 5.45 -22.61 9.47
CA ILE A 184 5.48 -21.20 9.04
C ILE A 184 6.78 -20.81 8.30
N ASP A 185 7.94 -21.22 8.81
CA ASP A 185 9.24 -20.88 8.21
C ASP A 185 9.52 -21.69 6.92
N GLU A 186 8.83 -22.81 6.71
CA GLU A 186 8.94 -23.64 5.50
C GLU A 186 8.03 -23.12 4.38
N LEU A 187 6.75 -22.92 4.70
CA LEU A 187 5.69 -22.59 3.73
C LEU A 187 5.61 -21.11 3.39
N THR A 188 6.14 -20.24 4.25
CA THR A 188 6.18 -18.78 4.02
C THR A 188 7.62 -18.26 3.96
N ASP A 189 7.77 -16.95 3.74
CA ASP A 189 9.01 -16.22 3.97
C ASP A 189 8.87 -15.27 5.18
N TYR A 190 8.46 -15.82 6.33
CA TYR A 190 8.33 -15.05 7.57
C TYR A 190 9.65 -14.41 8.01
N VAL A 191 10.79 -15.09 7.78
CA VAL A 191 12.12 -14.54 8.06
C VAL A 191 12.37 -13.28 7.23
N GLY A 192 12.07 -13.32 5.93
CA GLY A 192 12.15 -12.15 5.06
C GLY A 192 11.23 -11.02 5.51
N TYR A 193 9.96 -11.33 5.78
CA TYR A 193 9.00 -10.36 6.32
C TYR A 193 9.51 -9.67 7.60
N HIS A 194 9.99 -10.47 8.57
CA HIS A 194 10.47 -9.94 9.85
C HIS A 194 11.71 -9.06 9.68
N ASN A 195 12.64 -9.46 8.82
CA ASN A 195 13.83 -8.67 8.50
C ASN A 195 13.45 -7.33 7.84
N GLU A 196 12.48 -7.31 6.92
CA GLU A 196 12.00 -6.07 6.32
C GLU A 196 11.30 -5.17 7.33
N PHE A 197 10.50 -5.74 8.24
CA PHE A 197 9.88 -4.99 9.33
C PHE A 197 10.94 -4.32 10.22
N LEU A 198 11.99 -5.05 10.62
CA LEU A 198 13.10 -4.48 11.42
C LEU A 198 13.83 -3.34 10.70
N ARG A 199 14.02 -3.48 9.38
CA ARG A 199 14.68 -2.46 8.55
C ARG A 199 13.90 -1.15 8.48
N LEU A 200 12.55 -1.17 8.61
CA LEU A 200 11.75 0.06 8.71
C LEU A 200 12.17 0.95 9.88
N PHE A 201 12.72 0.35 10.94
CA PHE A 201 13.17 1.03 12.15
C PHE A 201 14.69 1.11 12.24
N GLY A 202 15.40 0.84 11.14
CA GLY A 202 16.86 0.93 11.07
C GLY A 202 17.62 -0.26 11.67
N PHE A 203 16.97 -1.39 11.92
CA PHE A 203 17.61 -2.60 12.45
C PHE A 203 17.92 -3.64 11.36
N GLY A 204 18.92 -4.50 11.59
CA GLY A 204 19.28 -5.58 10.67
C GLY A 204 19.87 -5.10 9.33
N ILE A 205 20.59 -3.97 9.35
CA ILE A 205 21.32 -3.41 8.20
C ILE A 205 22.79 -3.83 8.30
N ASP A 206 23.27 -4.62 7.35
CA ASP A 206 24.59 -5.26 7.39
C ASP A 206 25.77 -4.29 7.54
N SER A 207 25.63 -3.06 7.03
CA SER A 207 26.68 -2.04 7.07
C SER A 207 26.67 -1.19 8.35
N VAL A 208 25.79 -1.46 9.31
CA VAL A 208 25.64 -0.68 10.55
C VAL A 208 26.26 -1.44 11.73
N ASP A 209 27.15 -0.77 12.46
CA ASP A 209 27.66 -1.25 13.74
C ASP A 209 26.66 -0.93 14.87
N TYR A 210 25.90 -1.93 15.32
CA TYR A 210 24.88 -1.77 16.36
C TYR A 210 25.45 -1.72 17.79
N GLU A 211 26.74 -2.00 17.98
CA GLU A 211 27.42 -1.87 19.28
C GLU A 211 28.00 -0.46 19.49
N GLN A 212 28.01 0.37 18.44
CA GLN A 212 28.47 1.75 18.52
C GLN A 212 27.42 2.65 19.19
N ASP A 213 27.85 3.44 20.19
CA ASP A 213 27.03 4.51 20.74
C ASP A 213 26.69 5.57 19.67
N VAL A 214 25.41 5.93 19.57
CA VAL A 214 24.90 6.96 18.66
C VAL A 214 24.10 8.01 19.42
N ASN A 215 24.16 9.27 18.95
CA ASN A 215 23.32 10.33 19.48
C ASN A 215 21.92 10.25 18.84
N PRO A 216 20.84 10.04 19.61
CA PRO A 216 19.48 10.04 19.05
C PRO A 216 18.99 11.43 18.63
N ASP A 217 19.65 12.50 19.09
CA ASP A 217 19.33 13.88 18.69
C ASP A 217 19.98 14.21 17.34
N VAL A 218 19.23 13.98 16.26
CA VAL A 218 19.64 14.21 14.88
C VAL A 218 18.87 15.39 14.31
N ALA A 219 19.56 16.50 14.05
CA ALA A 219 18.96 17.69 13.46
C ALA A 219 18.61 17.48 11.98
N ILE A 220 17.43 17.91 11.57
CA ILE A 220 16.99 17.92 10.16
C ILE A 220 17.03 19.36 9.66
N SER A 221 17.91 19.65 8.70
CA SER A 221 17.97 20.97 8.07
C SER A 221 16.68 21.27 7.30
N GLN A 222 16.21 22.52 7.38
CA GLN A 222 15.00 23.00 6.66
C GLN A 222 13.68 22.35 7.13
N LEU A 223 13.64 21.76 8.32
CA LEU A 223 12.38 21.42 8.96
C LEU A 223 11.70 22.73 9.43
N ILE A 224 10.45 22.93 9.02
CA ILE A 224 9.63 24.07 9.47
C ILE A 224 8.92 23.61 10.74
N ASP A 225 9.13 24.34 11.84
CA ASP A 225 8.48 24.11 13.14
C ASP A 225 6.98 24.51 13.13
#